data_AF-A0A432IKW2-F1
#
_entry.id   AF-A0A432IKW2-F1
#
_cell.length_a   1.000
_cell.length_b   1.000
_cell.length_c   1.000
_cell.angle_alpha   90.00
_cell.angle_beta   90.00
_cell.angle_gamma   90.00
#
_symmetry.space_group_name_H-M   'P 1'
#
loop_
_entity.id
_entity.type
_entity.pdbx_description
1 polymer ?
#
loop_
_entity_poly.entity_id
_entity_poly.type
_entity_poly.pdbx_seq_one_letter_code
_entity_poly.pdbx_strand_id
1 'polypeptide(L)'
;MNRVIIDYHNVTSDLMNSIKKQYPYGYSDEDMIVFRNSRQEIIKAIEVTHEDTDYLVKVSKRLALHLDNLNDEIEEIDLDDTSLTEVD
;
A
#
# COMPACT_ATOMS: atom_id res chain seq x y z
N MET A 1 -17.29 -1.06 -12.91
CA MET A 1 -15.92 -1.62 -12.79
C MET A 1 -14.86 -0.58 -13.12
N ASN A 2 -14.50 0.18 -12.10
CA ASN A 2 -13.41 1.14 -12.14
C ASN A 2 -12.16 0.52 -11.49
N ARG A 3 -10.98 0.79 -12.04
CA ARG A 3 -9.71 0.31 -11.48
C ARG A 3 -8.83 1.50 -11.14
N VAL A 4 -8.35 1.56 -9.90
CA VAL A 4 -7.59 2.70 -9.40
C VAL A 4 -6.35 2.19 -8.68
N ILE A 5 -5.18 2.73 -9.01
CA ILE A 5 -3.93 2.43 -8.33
C ILE A 5 -3.62 3.59 -7.39
N ILE A 6 -3.43 3.31 -6.10
CA ILE A 6 -3.11 4.32 -5.09
C ILE A 6 -1.90 3.90 -4.26
N ASP A 7 -1.18 4.88 -3.72
CA ASP A 7 -0.25 4.63 -2.62
C ASP A 7 -1.00 4.47 -1.30
N TYR A 8 -0.41 3.70 -0.39
CA TYR A 8 -0.98 3.53 0.94
C TYR A 8 -1.21 4.86 1.68
N HIS A 9 -0.36 5.88 1.48
CA HIS A 9 -0.54 7.19 2.12
C HIS A 9 -1.82 7.92 1.66
N ASN A 10 -2.41 7.50 0.54
CA ASN A 10 -3.67 8.04 0.02
C ASN A 10 -4.89 7.16 0.42
N VAL A 11 -4.68 6.13 1.25
CA VAL A 11 -5.77 5.27 1.75
C VAL A 11 -6.60 6.07 2.74
N THR A 12 -7.88 6.23 2.43
CA THR A 12 -8.85 6.84 3.33
C THR A 12 -9.24 5.86 4.45
N SER A 13 -9.82 6.37 5.53
CA SER A 13 -10.31 5.54 6.65
C SER A 13 -11.31 4.47 6.19
N ASP A 14 -12.15 4.77 5.19
CA ASP A 14 -13.13 3.81 4.66
C ASP A 14 -12.45 2.69 3.88
N LEU A 15 -11.44 3.02 3.07
CA LEU A 15 -10.67 2.02 2.35
C LEU A 15 -9.78 1.19 3.29
N MET A 16 -9.27 1.79 4.37
CA MET A 16 -8.58 1.09 5.46
C MET A 16 -9.48 0.02 6.10
N ASN A 17 -10.75 0.36 6.33
CA ASN A 17 -11.72 -0.60 6.86
C ASN A 17 -12.00 -1.73 5.85
N SER A 18 -12.03 -1.45 4.55
CA SER A 18 -12.10 -2.49 3.52
C SER A 18 -10.89 -3.43 3.55
N ILE A 19 -9.67 -2.88 3.69
CA ILE A 19 -8.44 -3.68 3.83
C ILE A 19 -8.55 -4.61 5.02
N LYS A 20 -8.92 -4.09 6.21
CA LYS A 20 -9.07 -4.92 7.42
C LYS A 20 -10.16 -5.99 7.28
N LYS A 21 -11.24 -5.71 6.55
CA LYS A 21 -12.31 -6.68 6.30
C LYS A 21 -11.87 -7.79 5.34
N GLN A 22 -11.10 -7.46 4.32
CA GLN A 22 -10.64 -8.41 3.29
C GLN A 22 -9.43 -9.23 3.78
N TYR A 23 -8.57 -8.60 4.58
CA TYR A 23 -7.35 -9.18 5.15
C TYR A 23 -7.39 -9.13 6.68
N PRO A 24 -8.34 -9.81 7.35
CA PRO A 24 -8.50 -9.74 8.80
C PRO A 24 -7.31 -10.36 9.56
N TYR A 25 -6.52 -11.19 8.90
CA TYR A 25 -5.33 -11.83 9.44
C TYR A 25 -4.03 -11.21 8.88
N GLY A 26 -4.14 -10.05 8.23
CA GLY A 26 -3.05 -9.47 7.45
C GLY A 26 -2.95 -10.06 6.05
N TYR A 27 -1.93 -9.63 5.32
CA TYR A 27 -1.60 -10.06 3.97
C TYR A 27 -0.12 -10.45 3.92
N SER A 28 0.21 -11.36 3.02
CA SER A 28 1.56 -11.87 2.81
C SER A 28 2.05 -11.58 1.40
N ASP A 29 3.30 -11.92 1.10
CA ASP A 29 3.85 -11.83 -0.26
C ASP A 29 3.05 -12.65 -1.29
N GLU A 30 2.30 -13.68 -0.87
CA GLU A 30 1.44 -14.50 -1.74
C GLU A 30 0.16 -13.77 -2.18
N ASP A 31 -0.31 -12.82 -1.36
CA ASP A 31 -1.50 -12.00 -1.62
C ASP A 31 -1.19 -10.78 -2.50
N MET A 32 0.10 -10.53 -2.77
CA MET A 32 0.55 -9.33 -3.46
C MET A 32 0.64 -9.53 -4.96
N ILE A 33 0.08 -8.58 -5.69
CA ILE A 33 0.31 -8.42 -7.12
C ILE A 33 1.65 -7.71 -7.31
N VAL A 34 2.58 -8.37 -7.97
CA VAL A 34 3.91 -7.85 -8.26
C VAL A 34 4.04 -7.56 -9.75
N PHE A 35 4.34 -6.31 -10.09
CA PHE A 35 4.53 -5.90 -11.47
C PHE A 35 5.68 -4.90 -11.59
N ARG A 36 6.22 -4.77 -12.81
CA ARG A 36 7.25 -3.79 -13.14
C ARG A 36 6.61 -2.59 -13.82
N ASN A 37 6.89 -1.37 -13.35
CA ASN A 37 6.39 -0.15 -14.00
C ASN A 37 7.28 0.26 -15.20
N SER A 38 6.91 1.35 -15.86
CA SER A 38 7.66 1.90 -17.01
C SER A 38 9.08 2.35 -16.67
N ARG A 39 9.37 2.63 -15.38
CA ARG A 39 10.69 3.00 -14.87
C ARG A 39 11.54 1.79 -14.46
N GLN A 40 11.09 0.58 -14.80
CA GLN A 40 11.69 -0.68 -14.37
C GLN A 40 11.68 -0.92 -12.86
N GLU A 41 10.87 -0.21 -12.08
CA GLU A 41 10.75 -0.43 -10.64
C GLU A 41 9.80 -1.60 -10.37
N ILE A 42 10.13 -2.44 -9.38
CA ILE A 42 9.24 -3.50 -8.91
C ILE A 42 8.22 -2.87 -7.96
N ILE A 43 6.96 -2.90 -8.36
CA ILE A 43 5.82 -2.47 -7.54
C ILE A 43 5.16 -3.72 -6.99
N LYS A 44 4.88 -3.68 -5.68
CA LYS A 44 4.01 -4.66 -5.01
C LYS A 44 2.74 -3.95 -4.56
N ALA A 45 1.58 -4.56 -4.80
CA ALA A 45 0.28 -4.01 -4.42
C ALA A 45 -0.64 -5.11 -3.91
N ILE A 46 -1.55 -4.78 -2.99
CA ILE A 46 -2.69 -5.63 -2.63
C ILE A 46 -3.94 -5.15 -3.38
N GLU A 47 -4.83 -6.08 -3.70
CA GLU A 47 -6.12 -5.76 -4.30
C GLU A 47 -7.17 -5.55 -3.21
N VAL A 48 -7.91 -4.44 -3.30
CA VAL A 48 -8.96 -4.10 -2.35
C VAL A 48 -10.21 -3.70 -3.10
N THR A 49 -11.30 -4.42 -2.90
CA THR A 49 -12.59 -4.05 -3.48
C THR A 49 -13.34 -3.16 -2.50
N HIS A 50 -13.68 -1.95 -2.94
CA HIS A 50 -14.52 -1.02 -2.18
C HIS A 50 -15.58 -0.42 -3.12
N GLU A 51 -16.85 -0.65 -2.77
CA GLU A 51 -18.00 -0.34 -3.64
C GLU A 51 -17.90 -1.03 -5.01
N ASP A 52 -17.99 -0.29 -6.13
CA ASP A 52 -17.83 -0.80 -7.51
C ASP A 52 -16.43 -0.45 -8.10
N THR A 53 -15.43 -0.28 -7.22
CA THR A 53 -14.06 0.07 -7.60
C THR A 53 -13.06 -0.92 -7.02
N ASP A 54 -12.19 -1.44 -7.89
CA ASP A 54 -11.07 -2.29 -7.53
C ASP A 54 -9.82 -1.40 -7.37
N TYR A 55 -9.29 -1.37 -6.16
CA TYR A 55 -8.10 -0.61 -5.82
C TYR A 55 -6.87 -1.52 -5.78
N LEU A 56 -5.79 -1.08 -6.42
CA LEU A 56 -4.45 -1.62 -6.18
C LEU A 56 -3.71 -0.69 -5.24
N VAL A 57 -3.60 -1.10 -3.99
CA VAL A 57 -2.91 -0.33 -2.95
C VAL A 57 -1.44 -0.71 -2.95
N LYS A 58 -0.59 0.20 -3.43
CA LYS A 58 0.86 0.02 -3.45
C LYS A 58 1.38 -0.04 -2.02
N VAL A 59 2.09 -1.11 -1.72
CA VAL A 59 2.66 -1.42 -0.41
C VAL A 59 4.17 -1.38 -0.52
N SER A 60 4.78 -0.36 0.10
CA SER A 60 6.23 -0.21 0.10
C SER A 60 6.89 -1.23 1.04
N LYS A 61 8.16 -1.59 0.81
CA LYS A 61 8.92 -2.49 1.69
C LYS A 61 8.97 -2.03 3.16
N ARG A 62 8.87 -0.72 3.43
CA ARG A 62 8.92 -0.16 4.79
C ARG A 62 7.59 -0.30 5.54
N LEU A 63 6.46 -0.34 4.83
CA LEU A 63 5.14 -0.50 5.44
C LEU A 63 4.87 -1.94 5.91
N ALA A 64 5.39 -2.95 5.22
CA ALA A 64 5.27 -4.36 5.65
C ALA A 64 5.83 -4.57 7.08
N LEU A 65 6.93 -3.88 7.41
CA LEU A 65 7.50 -3.85 8.77
C LEU A 65 6.64 -3.09 9.78
N HIS A 66 5.84 -2.13 9.32
CA HIS A 66 5.00 -1.32 10.19
C HIS A 66 3.71 -2.05 10.56
N LEU A 67 3.08 -2.82 9.65
CA LEU A 67 1.90 -3.64 10.00
C LEU A 67 2.19 -4.72 11.04
N ASP A 68 3.36 -5.34 11.00
CA ASP A 68 3.79 -6.30 12.04
C ASP A 68 3.95 -5.63 13.42
N ASN A 69 4.31 -4.34 13.45
CA ASN A 69 4.51 -3.55 14.68
C ASN A 69 3.28 -2.73 15.10
N LEU A 70 2.31 -2.52 14.22
CA LEU A 70 1.07 -1.76 14.46
C LEU A 70 0.11 -2.46 15.44
N ASN A 71 0.43 -3.67 15.90
CA ASN A 71 -0.26 -4.28 17.03
C ASN A 71 -0.02 -3.54 18.36
N ASP A 72 1.01 -2.69 18.49
CA ASP A 72 1.31 -2.05 19.77
C ASP A 72 1.38 -0.51 19.81
N GLU A 73 1.71 0.26 18.77
CA GLU A 73 1.67 1.73 18.89
C GLU A 73 1.72 2.42 17.52
N ILE A 74 0.70 3.24 17.21
CA ILE A 74 0.64 4.05 15.99
C ILE A 74 1.53 5.29 16.20
N GLU A 75 2.81 5.23 15.83
CA GLU A 75 3.61 6.44 15.60
C GLU A 75 3.37 6.94 14.17
N GLU A 76 2.64 8.04 14.08
CA GLU A 76 2.42 8.83 12.87
C GLU A 76 3.75 9.43 12.41
N ILE A 77 4.45 8.74 11.50
CA ILE A 77 5.69 9.26 10.90
C ILE A 77 5.35 9.89 9.56
N ASP A 78 5.43 11.21 9.53
CA ASP A 78 5.35 12.06 8.35
C ASP A 78 6.49 11.70 7.39
N LEU A 79 6.16 11.05 6.27
CA LEU A 79 7.12 10.67 5.23
C LEU A 79 7.05 11.69 4.10
N ASP A 80 7.50 12.90 4.42
CA ASP A 80 7.65 13.95 3.42
C ASP A 80 8.86 13.66 2.52
N ASP A 81 8.66 14.02 1.26
CA ASP A 81 9.47 13.82 0.08
C ASP A 81 10.97 14.14 0.28
N THR A 82 11.83 13.13 0.25
CA THR A 82 13.26 13.35 -0.03
C THR A 82 13.57 12.96 -1.46
N SER A 83 13.14 13.84 -2.37
CA SER A 83 13.91 14.33 -3.52
C SER A 83 15.19 13.53 -3.81
N LEU A 84 15.12 12.68 -4.83
CA LEU A 84 16.31 12.20 -5.52
C LEU A 84 16.91 13.40 -6.27
N THR A 85 17.84 14.11 -5.63
CA THR A 85 18.77 14.97 -6.37
C THR A 85 19.62 14.06 -7.26
N GLU A 86 19.38 14.15 -8.57
CA GLU A 86 20.41 13.86 -9.57
C GLU A 86 21.65 14.67 -9.22
N VAL A 87 22.79 13.99 -9.04
CA VAL A 87 24.10 14.62 -9.04
C VAL A 87 24.94 13.90 -10.10
N ASP A 88 25.30 14.71 -11.11
CA ASP A 88 26.16 14.53 -12.30
C ASP A 88 26.84 13.17 -12.54
#